data_AF-A0A3L9M1D2-F1
#
_entry.id   AF-A0A3L9M1D2-F1
#
_cell.length_a   1.000
_cell.length_b   1.000
_cell.length_c   1.000
_cell.angle_alpha   90.00
_cell.angle_beta   90.00
_cell.angle_gamma   90.00
#
_symmetry.space_group_name_H-M   'P 1'
#
loop_
_entity.id
_entity.type
_entity.pdbx_description
1 polymer ?
#
loop_
_entity_poly.entity_id
_entity_poly.type
_entity_poly.pdbx_seq_one_letter_code
_entity_poly.pdbx_strand_id
1 'polypeptide(L)'
;MKLSRLLLIILNLLLVTGSIYADDMDRKNCLALAKFGESAMKARQRGISIIDMHKAVEKEPEPVKKIMESIINEAFDFPIYKNLEYADVVASEYSNQFYKICISKE
;
A
#
# COMPACT_ATOMS: atom_id res chain seq x y z
N MET A 1 -50.41 6.27 16.71
CA MET A 1 -49.18 6.48 17.50
C MET A 1 -48.19 5.30 17.54
N LYS A 2 -48.44 4.14 16.90
CA LYS A 2 -47.51 2.98 16.94
C LYS A 2 -46.56 2.87 15.73
N LEU A 3 -46.91 3.43 14.57
CA LEU A 3 -46.10 3.35 13.34
C LEU A 3 -44.79 4.16 13.42
N SER A 4 -44.81 5.29 14.12
CA SER A 4 -43.66 6.20 14.26
C SER A 4 -42.50 5.60 15.07
N ARG A 5 -42.79 4.71 16.04
CA ARG A 5 -41.75 4.06 16.85
C ARG A 5 -41.03 2.93 16.12
N LEU A 6 -41.71 2.23 15.20
CA LEU A 6 -41.10 1.15 14.42
C LEU A 6 -40.10 1.69 13.37
N LEU A 7 -40.43 2.83 12.76
CA LEU A 7 -39.60 3.52 11.77
C LEU A 7 -38.26 3.99 12.37
N LEU A 8 -38.29 4.47 13.62
CA LEU A 8 -37.08 4.88 14.34
C LEU A 8 -36.16 3.70 14.68
N ILE A 9 -36.71 2.50 14.94
CA ILE A 9 -35.91 1.31 15.24
C ILE A 9 -35.19 0.81 13.97
N ILE A 10 -35.89 0.76 12.83
CA ILE A 10 -35.32 0.34 11.55
C ILE A 10 -34.25 1.32 11.09
N LEU A 11 -34.44 2.63 11.30
CA LEU A 11 -33.46 3.65 10.95
C LEU A 11 -32.17 3.55 11.78
N ASN A 12 -32.27 3.18 13.06
CA ASN A 12 -31.08 2.97 13.91
C ASN A 12 -30.31 1.68 13.56
N LEU A 13 -31.00 0.63 13.10
CA LEU A 13 -30.35 -0.62 12.67
C LEU A 13 -29.54 -0.47 11.38
N LEU A 14 -29.93 0.43 10.47
CA LEU A 14 -29.22 0.70 9.21
C LEU A 14 -27.92 1.50 9.40
N LEU A 15 -27.73 2.19 10.53
CA LEU A 15 -26.53 2.98 10.79
C LEU A 15 -25.36 2.15 11.36
N VAL A 16 -25.61 0.91 11.81
CA VAL A 16 -24.59 0.08 12.46
C VAL A 16 -23.77 -0.75 11.45
N THR A 17 -24.25 -0.95 10.23
CA THR A 17 -23.57 -1.80 9.24
C THR A 17 -22.49 -1.10 8.41
N GLY A 18 -22.30 0.21 8.57
CA GLY A 18 -21.36 1.00 7.75
C GLY A 18 -19.89 0.94 8.20
N SER A 19 -19.60 0.47 9.41
CA SER A 19 -18.28 0.62 10.03
C SER A 19 -17.27 -0.51 9.72
N ILE A 20 -17.74 -1.64 9.19
CA ILE A 20 -16.91 -2.87 9.07
C ILE A 20 -16.19 -2.96 7.70
N TYR A 21 -16.64 -2.20 6.70
CA TYR A 21 -16.11 -2.30 5.32
C TYR A 21 -14.87 -1.43 5.02
N ALA A 22 -14.52 -0.48 5.90
CA ALA A 22 -13.36 0.40 5.69
C ALA A 22 -12.03 -0.32 5.99
N ASP A 23 -11.95 -1.06 7.09
CA ASP A 23 -10.72 -1.74 7.59
C ASP A 23 -10.12 -2.75 6.57
N ASP A 24 -10.96 -3.51 5.86
CA ASP A 24 -10.47 -4.48 4.87
C ASP A 24 -9.95 -3.83 3.58
N MET A 25 -10.44 -2.63 3.23
CA MET A 25 -9.99 -1.91 2.05
C MET A 25 -8.58 -1.33 2.26
N ASP A 26 -8.31 -0.83 3.46
CA ASP A 26 -7.03 -0.20 3.81
C ASP A 26 -5.90 -1.24 3.90
N ARG A 27 -6.16 -2.42 4.50
CA ARG A 27 -5.20 -3.53 4.54
C ARG A 27 -4.81 -4.04 3.16
N LYS A 28 -5.76 -4.11 2.22
CA LYS A 28 -5.48 -4.53 0.83
C LYS A 28 -4.62 -3.49 0.10
N ASN A 29 -4.90 -2.21 0.30
CA ASN A 29 -4.09 -1.14 -0.25
C ASN A 29 -2.66 -1.16 0.32
N CYS A 30 -2.52 -1.33 1.64
CA CYS A 30 -1.23 -1.51 2.29
C CYS A 30 -0.45 -2.70 1.72
N LEU A 31 -1.11 -3.84 1.51
CA LEU A 31 -0.47 -5.02 0.93
C LEU A 31 -0.03 -4.78 -0.53
N ALA A 32 -0.85 -4.09 -1.32
CA ALA A 32 -0.52 -3.76 -2.70
C ALA A 32 0.72 -2.83 -2.77
N LEU A 33 0.77 -1.81 -1.92
CA LEU A 33 1.92 -0.90 -1.84
C LEU A 33 3.19 -1.58 -1.32
N ALA A 34 3.07 -2.47 -0.34
CA ALA A 34 4.20 -3.27 0.15
C ALA A 34 4.79 -4.13 -0.98
N LYS A 35 3.94 -4.83 -1.74
CA LYS A 35 4.38 -5.63 -2.91
C LYS A 35 4.98 -4.77 -4.02
N PHE A 36 4.46 -3.56 -4.23
CA PHE A 36 5.09 -2.61 -5.14
C PHE A 36 6.49 -2.23 -4.64
N GLY A 37 6.64 -1.97 -3.34
CA GLY A 37 7.91 -1.76 -2.67
C GLY A 37 8.93 -2.88 -2.90
N GLU A 38 8.52 -4.14 -2.71
CA GLU A 38 9.36 -5.30 -3.01
C GLU A 38 9.81 -5.30 -4.48
N SER A 39 8.90 -4.99 -5.39
CA SER A 39 9.18 -4.96 -6.83
C SER A 39 10.14 -3.83 -7.20
N ALA A 40 9.97 -2.64 -6.61
CA ALA A 40 10.86 -1.51 -6.80
C ALA A 40 12.27 -1.81 -6.28
N MET A 41 12.37 -2.42 -5.10
CA MET A 41 13.64 -2.89 -4.55
C MET A 41 14.31 -3.90 -5.48
N LYS A 42 13.59 -4.93 -5.94
CA LYS A 42 14.14 -5.92 -6.89
C LYS A 42 14.59 -5.29 -8.21
N ALA A 43 13.83 -4.32 -8.74
CA ALA A 43 14.20 -3.59 -9.94
C ALA A 43 15.51 -2.81 -9.74
N ARG A 44 15.63 -2.08 -8.63
CA ARG A 44 16.85 -1.38 -8.23
C ARG A 44 18.06 -2.33 -8.15
N GLN A 45 17.89 -3.47 -7.50
CA GLN A 45 18.95 -4.47 -7.32
C GLN A 45 19.41 -5.08 -8.66
N ARG A 46 18.54 -5.09 -9.68
CA ARG A 46 18.86 -5.50 -11.06
C ARG A 46 19.44 -4.37 -11.91
N GLY A 47 19.67 -3.19 -11.33
CA GLY A 47 20.25 -2.05 -12.04
C GLY A 47 19.29 -1.30 -12.95
N ILE A 48 17.97 -1.48 -12.80
CA ILE A 48 17.00 -0.64 -13.49
C ILE A 48 17.17 0.81 -13.02
N SER A 49 17.14 1.75 -13.97
CA SER A 49 17.37 3.16 -13.67
C SER A 49 16.16 3.78 -12.97
N ILE A 50 16.41 4.78 -12.12
CA ILE A 50 15.34 5.51 -11.43
C ILE A 50 14.39 6.20 -12.42
N ILE A 51 14.92 6.66 -13.55
CA ILE A 51 14.17 7.30 -14.62
C ILE A 51 13.17 6.32 -15.24
N ASP A 52 13.60 5.09 -15.52
CA ASP A 52 12.71 4.09 -16.12
C ASP A 52 11.64 3.60 -15.15
N MET A 53 11.96 3.55 -13.85
CA MET A 53 10.97 3.23 -12.80
C MET A 53 9.92 4.35 -12.67
N HIS A 54 10.32 5.62 -12.72
CA HIS A 54 9.38 6.76 -12.70
C HIS A 54 8.48 6.80 -13.95
N LYS A 55 9.03 6.50 -15.14
CA LYS A 55 8.21 6.37 -16.36
C LYS A 55 7.14 5.28 -16.25
N ALA A 56 7.42 4.19 -15.52
CA ALA A 56 6.47 3.09 -15.35
C ALA A 56 5.22 3.50 -14.55
N VAL A 57 5.33 4.53 -13.70
CA VAL A 57 4.23 5.02 -12.86
C VAL A 57 3.67 6.37 -13.32
N GLU A 58 4.20 6.94 -14.41
CA GLU A 58 3.86 8.28 -14.89
C GLU A 58 2.35 8.46 -15.17
N LYS A 59 1.69 7.38 -15.60
CA LYS A 59 0.27 7.34 -15.99
C LYS A 59 -0.69 7.05 -14.83
N GLU A 60 -0.17 6.77 -13.65
CA GLU A 60 -0.99 6.51 -12.47
C GLU A 60 -1.71 7.79 -12.00
N PRO A 61 -2.88 7.68 -11.35
CA PRO A 61 -3.54 8.83 -10.74
C PRO A 61 -2.63 9.52 -9.71
N GLU A 62 -2.60 10.86 -9.69
CA GLU A 62 -1.71 11.67 -8.84
C GLU A 62 -1.52 11.19 -7.38
N PRO A 63 -2.57 10.84 -6.60
CA PRO A 63 -2.35 10.36 -5.23
C PRO A 63 -1.61 9.01 -5.18
N VAL A 64 -1.88 8.12 -6.13
CA VAL A 64 -1.22 6.80 -6.23
C VAL A 64 0.21 6.97 -6.75
N LYS A 65 0.37 7.76 -7.81
CA LYS A 65 1.65 8.11 -8.43
C LYS A 65 2.64 8.63 -7.38
N LYS A 66 2.26 9.64 -6.60
CA LYS A 66 3.15 10.22 -5.56
C LYS A 66 3.64 9.20 -4.55
N ILE A 67 2.78 8.28 -4.11
CA ILE A 67 3.16 7.21 -3.17
C ILE A 67 4.15 6.25 -3.85
N MET A 68 3.87 5.84 -5.08
CA MET A 68 4.75 4.96 -5.84
C MET A 68 6.10 5.62 -6.15
N GLU A 69 6.12 6.90 -6.48
CA GLU A 69 7.35 7.68 -6.68
C GLU A 69 8.18 7.79 -5.38
N SER A 70 7.53 7.96 -4.22
CA SER A 70 8.23 7.92 -2.92
C SER A 70 8.91 6.57 -2.69
N ILE A 71 8.19 5.47 -2.92
CA ILE A 71 8.72 4.11 -2.80
C ILE A 71 9.88 3.88 -3.77
N ILE A 72 9.78 4.37 -5.01
CA ILE A 72 10.88 4.31 -5.99
C ILE A 72 12.10 5.05 -5.46
N ASN A 73 11.94 6.27 -4.94
CA ASN A 73 13.05 7.06 -4.41
C ASN A 73 13.71 6.36 -3.21
N GLU A 74 12.93 5.87 -2.25
CA GLU A 74 13.43 5.12 -1.09
C GLU A 74 14.21 3.87 -1.50
N ALA A 75 13.78 3.16 -2.56
CA ALA A 75 14.52 2.01 -3.06
C ALA A 75 15.95 2.36 -3.49
N PHE A 76 16.19 3.59 -3.98
CA PHE A 76 17.52 4.05 -4.40
C PHE A 76 18.45 4.43 -3.25
N ASP A 77 17.93 4.60 -2.03
CA ASP A 77 18.74 4.80 -0.82
C ASP A 77 19.46 3.50 -0.41
N PHE A 78 19.03 2.36 -0.94
CA PHE A 78 19.69 1.08 -0.72
C PHE A 78 20.79 0.83 -1.77
N PRO A 79 21.97 0.32 -1.36
CA PRO A 79 23.02 -0.06 -2.29
C PRO A 79 22.59 -1.29 -3.10
N ILE A 80 23.17 -1.47 -4.29
CA ILE A 80 23.05 -2.73 -5.03
C ILE A 80 23.94 -3.77 -4.36
N TYR A 81 23.36 -4.91 -4.00
CA TYR A 81 24.06 -6.06 -3.45
C TYR A 81 24.50 -7.01 -4.55
N LYS A 82 25.72 -7.56 -4.43
CA LYS A 82 26.25 -8.55 -5.38
C LYS A 82 25.60 -9.94 -5.22
N ASN A 83 25.16 -10.25 -4.00
CA ASN A 83 24.46 -11.50 -3.70
C ASN A 83 22.96 -11.30 -3.94
N LEU A 84 22.42 -11.99 -4.95
CA LEU A 84 21.02 -11.90 -5.33
C LEU A 84 20.06 -12.46 -4.27
N GLU A 85 20.45 -13.52 -3.55
CA GLU A 85 19.65 -14.05 -2.46
C GLU A 85 19.53 -13.03 -1.33
N TYR A 86 20.63 -12.37 -0.98
CA TYR A 86 20.60 -11.29 0.00
C TYR A 86 19.78 -10.08 -0.49
N ALA A 87 19.89 -9.74 -1.78
CA ALA A 87 19.08 -8.69 -2.38
C ALA A 87 17.57 -8.98 -2.30
N ASP A 88 17.16 -10.23 -2.52
CA ASP A 88 15.77 -10.67 -2.39
C ASP A 88 15.29 -10.62 -0.93
N VAL A 89 16.14 -11.01 0.03
CA VAL A 89 15.84 -10.88 1.47
C VAL A 89 15.63 -9.41 1.85
N VAL A 90 16.50 -8.51 1.41
CA VAL A 90 16.36 -7.07 1.71
C VAL A 90 15.09 -6.50 1.07
N ALA A 91 14.75 -6.89 -0.16
CA ALA A 91 13.50 -6.46 -0.80
C ALA A 91 12.26 -6.95 -0.04
N SER A 92 12.29 -8.21 0.44
CA SER A 92 11.21 -8.77 1.25
C SER A 92 11.10 -8.07 2.60
N GLU A 93 12.22 -7.77 3.26
CA GLU A 93 12.23 -7.06 4.54
C GLU A 93 11.69 -5.64 4.40
N TYR A 94 12.06 -4.92 3.32
CA TYR A 94 11.48 -3.62 3.00
C TYR A 94 9.95 -3.69 2.87
N SER A 95 9.45 -4.67 2.11
CA SER A 95 8.00 -4.91 1.93
C SER A 95 7.29 -5.16 3.27
N ASN A 96 7.87 -6.02 4.13
CA ASN A 96 7.33 -6.35 5.44
C ASN A 96 7.28 -5.13 6.36
N GLN A 97 8.36 -4.34 6.40
CA GLN A 97 8.43 -3.12 7.20
C GLN A 97 7.43 -2.07 6.71
N PHE A 98 7.34 -1.87 5.40
CA PHE A 98 6.37 -0.96 4.80
C PHE A 98 4.93 -1.37 5.16
N TYR A 99 4.60 -2.66 4.98
CA TYR A 99 3.27 -3.18 5.32
C TYR A 99 2.94 -2.94 6.79
N LYS A 100 3.87 -3.28 7.70
CA LYS A 100 3.73 -3.07 9.14
C LYS A 100 3.48 -1.61 9.48
N ILE A 101 4.22 -0.68 8.88
CA ILE A 101 4.04 0.76 9.11
C ILE A 101 2.68 1.21 8.59
N CYS A 102 2.29 0.78 7.39
CA CYS A 102 1.04 1.16 6.75
C CYS A 102 -0.17 0.80 7.60
N ILE A 103 -0.27 -0.45 8.07
CA ILE A 103 -1.39 -0.91 8.92
C ILE A 103 -1.33 -0.37 10.36
N SER A 104 -0.18 0.16 10.81
CA SER A 104 -0.04 0.72 12.16
C SER A 104 -0.43 2.20 12.26
N LYS A 105 -0.66 2.85 11.12
CA LYS A 105 -1.10 4.25 11.02
C LYS A 105 -2.62 4.37 10.81
N GLU A 106 -3.33 3.25 10.84
CA GLU A 106 -4.80 3.14 10.99
C GLU A 106 -5.21 3.44 12.44
#